data_AF-A0A834P4S0-F1
#
_entry.id   AF-A0A834P4S0-F1
#
_cell.length_a   1.000
_cell.length_b   1.000
_cell.length_c   1.000
_cell.angle_alpha   90.00
_cell.angle_beta   90.00
_cell.angle_gamma   90.00
#
_symmetry.space_group_name_H-M   'P 1'
#
loop_
_entity.id
_entity.type
_entity.pdbx_description
1 polymer ?
#
loop_
_entity_poly.entity_id
_entity_poly.type
_entity_poly.pdbx_seq_one_letter_code
_entity_poly.pdbx_strand_id
1 'polypeptide(L)'
;MAEEHKLQCINKIKSEKINVQHNITKTLLSSGNYMLRKRQPRLIREKRDIYVTKKTDFKAQLKKCEKLFNIGISEIIIHGLGAAIKRACNLALQLKEIHHNSLDLDIKTSTEELIDDFEPLNDDYDYEMKIRRNSAIHIRVFRKEAMVHWLGLTIFEIWINLVSLTIFTILLALKLDDNYFLEQAGWWVVFSPLFIADGFNTYFCAIIFIRMHMEGMIQVAILRALWSLISLLLIFVFKYLLCKKLSGQSALEYSEVLSPVFILLQLIAVRACQLH
;
A
#
# COMPACT_ATOMS: atom_id res chain seq x y z
N MET A 1 -2.19 27.03 -22.32
CA MET A 1 -1.38 27.79 -23.31
C MET A 1 -0.24 28.59 -22.68
N ALA A 2 -0.48 29.59 -21.81
CA ALA A 2 0.62 30.38 -21.21
C ALA A 2 1.51 29.58 -20.22
N GLU A 3 0.93 28.67 -19.43
CA GLU A 3 1.69 27.82 -18.50
C GLU A 3 2.51 26.73 -19.22
N GLU A 4 1.99 26.15 -20.30
CA GLU A 4 2.71 25.16 -21.10
C GLU A 4 3.91 25.78 -21.83
N HIS A 5 3.76 27.01 -22.34
CA HIS A 5 4.86 27.74 -22.97
C HIS A 5 5.95 28.11 -21.95
N LYS A 6 5.56 28.51 -20.73
CA LYS A 6 6.49 28.78 -19.63
C LYS A 6 7.23 27.51 -19.20
N LEU A 7 6.55 26.37 -19.14
CA LEU A 7 7.15 25.08 -18.80
C LEU A 7 8.13 24.61 -19.90
N GLN A 8 7.81 24.82 -21.18
CA GLN A 8 8.70 24.53 -22.30
C GLN A 8 9.96 25.41 -22.27
N CYS A 9 9.84 26.70 -21.98
CA CYS A 9 11.00 27.60 -21.83
C CYS A 9 11.91 27.17 -20.67
N ILE A 10 11.33 26.80 -19.51
CA ILE A 10 12.10 26.32 -18.36
C ILE A 10 12.84 25.03 -18.70
N ASN A 11 12.17 24.10 -19.38
CA ASN A 11 12.78 22.83 -19.80
C ASN A 11 13.92 23.03 -20.81
N LYS A 12 13.79 23.99 -21.72
CA LYS A 12 14.83 24.36 -22.70
C LYS A 12 16.07 24.99 -22.03
N ILE A 13 15.86 25.91 -21.09
CA ILE A 13 16.97 26.50 -20.31
C ILE A 13 17.68 25.44 -19.46
N LYS A 14 16.90 24.50 -18.89
CA LYS A 14 17.45 23.39 -18.10
C LYS A 14 18.28 22.44 -18.96
N SER A 15 17.82 22.10 -20.18
CA SER A 15 18.56 21.23 -21.10
C SER A 15 19.83 21.90 -21.63
N GLU A 16 19.79 23.19 -21.97
CA GLU A 16 20.97 23.95 -22.40
C GLU A 16 22.04 24.02 -21.29
N LYS A 17 21.65 24.31 -20.05
CA LYS A 17 22.59 24.30 -18.91
C LYS A 17 23.21 22.92 -18.65
N ILE A 18 22.44 21.83 -18.82
CA ILE A 18 22.95 20.46 -18.69
C ILE A 18 23.98 20.16 -19.79
N ASN A 19 23.72 20.58 -21.03
CA ASN A 19 24.60 20.34 -22.18
C ASN A 19 25.91 21.13 -22.06
N VAL A 20 25.85 22.39 -21.62
CA VAL A 20 27.02 23.23 -21.37
C VAL A 20 27.90 22.61 -20.28
N GLN A 21 27.31 22.18 -19.16
CA GLN A 21 28.07 21.54 -18.08
C GLN A 21 28.72 20.22 -18.52
N HIS A 22 28.03 19.43 -19.35
CA HIS A 22 28.57 18.17 -19.88
C HIS A 22 29.79 18.42 -20.78
N ASN A 23 29.72 19.43 -21.65
CA ASN A 23 30.81 19.82 -22.55
C ASN A 23 32.04 20.32 -21.78
N ILE A 24 31.86 21.20 -20.78
CA ILE A 24 32.97 21.72 -19.95
C ILE A 24 33.75 20.58 -19.27
N THR A 25 33.03 19.57 -18.79
CA THR A 25 33.65 18.44 -18.08
C THR A 25 34.43 17.54 -19.02
N LYS A 26 33.91 17.35 -20.23
CA LYS A 26 34.57 16.59 -21.28
C LYS A 26 35.82 17.34 -21.77
N THR A 27 35.76 18.67 -21.85
CA THR A 27 36.92 19.52 -22.16
C THR A 27 37.98 19.44 -21.07
N LEU A 28 37.64 19.66 -19.79
CA LEU A 28 38.57 19.59 -18.65
C LEU A 28 39.28 18.23 -18.53
N LEU A 29 38.55 17.12 -18.75
CA LEU A 29 39.12 15.77 -18.75
C LEU A 29 39.93 15.45 -20.00
N SER A 30 39.53 15.99 -21.17
CA SER A 30 40.23 15.78 -22.44
C SER A 30 41.52 16.59 -22.55
N SER A 31 41.65 17.69 -21.80
CA SER A 31 42.87 18.49 -21.71
C SER A 31 44.00 17.78 -20.95
N GLY A 32 43.69 16.72 -20.20
CA GLY A 32 44.69 15.96 -19.44
C GLY A 32 45.28 16.67 -18.23
N ASN A 33 44.75 17.83 -17.85
CA ASN A 33 45.30 18.69 -16.78
C ASN A 33 44.69 18.40 -15.40
N TYR A 34 43.59 17.64 -15.33
CA TYR A 34 42.84 17.37 -14.11
C TYR A 34 42.54 15.88 -13.95
N MET A 35 42.64 15.40 -12.71
CA MET A 35 42.20 14.07 -12.28
C MET A 35 40.84 14.17 -11.58
N LEU A 36 39.87 13.36 -12.02
CA LEU A 36 38.54 13.29 -11.41
C LEU A 36 38.49 12.32 -10.24
N ARG A 37 38.11 12.82 -9.06
CA ARG A 37 37.87 12.03 -7.85
C ARG A 37 36.41 12.13 -7.41
N LYS A 38 35.68 11.01 -7.48
CA LYS A 38 34.26 10.95 -7.08
C LYS A 38 34.12 10.78 -5.56
N ARG A 39 33.39 11.68 -4.89
CA ARG A 39 33.06 11.50 -3.46
C ARG A 39 31.92 10.50 -3.30
N GLN A 40 31.95 9.76 -2.19
CA GLN A 40 30.75 9.04 -1.76
C GLN A 40 29.77 10.05 -1.16
N PRO A 41 28.46 9.96 -1.47
CA PRO A 41 27.48 10.85 -0.86
C PRO A 41 27.51 10.68 0.66
N ARG A 42 27.60 11.82 1.37
CA ARG A 42 27.49 11.88 2.83
C ARG A 42 26.02 11.74 3.19
N LEU A 43 25.61 10.53 3.51
CA LEU A 43 24.24 10.23 3.90
C LEU A 43 24.23 9.92 5.40
N ILE A 44 23.28 10.51 6.12
CA ILE A 44 22.99 10.13 7.50
C ILE A 44 22.47 8.70 7.41
N ARG A 45 23.26 7.74 7.93
CA ARG A 45 22.91 6.32 7.86
C ARG A 45 22.15 5.97 9.11
N GLU A 46 20.83 5.95 9.04
CA GLU A 46 20.06 5.30 10.09
C GLU A 46 20.17 3.78 9.95
N LYS A 47 19.94 3.06 11.05
CA LYS A 47 20.00 1.59 11.07
C LYS A 47 18.98 0.94 10.11
N ARG A 48 17.91 1.66 9.76
CA ARG A 48 16.85 1.25 8.83
C ARG A 48 17.16 1.54 7.34
N ASP A 49 18.18 2.34 7.05
CA ASP A 49 18.51 2.76 5.69
C ASP A 49 19.49 1.79 5.02
N ILE A 50 19.12 1.34 3.82
CA ILE A 50 19.87 0.34 3.05
C ILE A 50 20.24 0.93 1.69
N TYR A 51 21.51 1.19 1.49
CA TYR A 51 22.05 1.68 0.22
C TYR A 51 22.41 0.53 -0.70
N VAL A 52 21.73 0.45 -1.85
CA VAL A 52 21.95 -0.59 -2.85
C VAL A 52 23.11 -0.20 -3.74
N THR A 53 24.13 -1.05 -3.78
CA THR A 53 25.24 -0.94 -4.72
C THR A 53 25.22 -2.11 -5.70
N LYS A 54 25.84 -1.92 -6.88
CA LYS A 54 26.05 -3.00 -7.86
C LYS A 54 27.16 -3.99 -7.48
N LYS A 55 28.04 -3.62 -6.54
CA LYS A 55 29.23 -4.41 -6.19
C LYS A 55 28.91 -5.56 -5.23
N THR A 56 28.02 -5.32 -4.28
CA THR A 56 27.63 -6.34 -3.30
C THR A 56 26.78 -7.41 -3.97
N ASP A 57 26.99 -8.68 -3.60
CA ASP A 57 26.14 -9.79 -4.05
C ASP A 57 24.65 -9.55 -3.74
N PHE A 58 23.77 -9.99 -4.65
CA PHE A 58 22.35 -9.72 -4.58
C PHE A 58 21.69 -10.50 -3.44
N LYS A 59 22.02 -11.79 -3.34
CA LYS A 59 21.47 -12.68 -2.31
C LYS A 59 21.93 -12.26 -0.92
N ALA A 60 23.16 -11.79 -0.79
CA ALA A 60 23.67 -11.20 0.44
C ALA A 60 22.90 -9.94 0.85
N GLN A 61 22.58 -9.05 -0.09
CA GLN A 61 21.77 -7.86 0.19
C GLN A 61 20.34 -8.23 0.61
N LEU A 62 19.73 -9.19 -0.05
CA LEU A 62 18.38 -9.68 0.27
C LEU A 62 18.32 -10.27 1.69
N LYS A 63 19.23 -11.19 2.02
CA LYS A 63 19.34 -11.77 3.37
C LYS A 63 19.58 -10.72 4.46
N LYS A 64 20.34 -9.67 4.14
CA LYS A 64 20.55 -8.55 5.06
C LYS A 64 19.23 -7.83 5.37
N CYS A 65 18.37 -7.62 4.37
CA CYS A 65 17.07 -6.98 4.54
C CYS A 65 16.12 -7.87 5.36
N GLU A 66 16.06 -9.17 5.07
CA GLU A 66 15.29 -10.15 5.86
C GLU A 66 15.71 -10.15 7.32
N LYS A 67 17.03 -10.16 7.58
CA LYS A 67 17.56 -10.13 8.95
C LYS A 67 17.07 -8.92 9.73
N LEU A 68 16.91 -7.75 9.09
CA LEU A 68 16.40 -6.55 9.75
C LEU A 68 14.94 -6.72 10.19
N PHE A 69 14.10 -7.31 9.34
CA PHE A 69 12.72 -7.65 9.71
C PHE A 69 12.64 -8.72 10.78
N ASN A 70 13.53 -9.71 10.77
CA ASN A 70 13.61 -10.76 11.79
C ASN A 70 14.06 -10.23 13.16
N ILE A 71 14.83 -9.14 13.19
CA ILE A 71 15.20 -8.44 14.44
C ILE A 71 14.00 -7.68 15.05
N GLY A 72 12.89 -7.52 14.30
CA GLY A 72 11.69 -6.82 14.75
C GLY A 72 11.58 -5.38 14.28
N ILE A 73 12.39 -4.97 13.30
CA ILE A 73 12.24 -3.66 12.66
C ILE A 73 10.94 -3.67 11.83
N SER A 74 10.07 -2.68 12.05
CA SER A 74 8.76 -2.58 11.36
C SER A 74 8.88 -2.05 9.93
N GLU A 75 9.92 -1.27 9.64
CA GLU A 75 10.16 -0.64 8.34
C GLU A 75 11.64 -0.49 8.01
N ILE A 76 11.98 -0.63 6.74
CA ILE A 76 13.31 -0.34 6.18
C ILE A 76 13.17 0.55 4.95
N ILE A 77 14.20 1.33 4.64
CA ILE A 77 14.22 2.19 3.45
C ILE A 77 15.36 1.74 2.54
N ILE A 78 15.01 1.35 1.32
CA ILE A 78 15.96 0.91 0.30
C ILE A 78 16.23 2.10 -0.63
N HIS A 79 17.50 2.52 -0.67
CA HIS A 79 17.96 3.62 -1.49
C HIS A 79 18.71 3.09 -2.72
N GLY A 80 18.26 3.47 -3.92
CA GLY A 80 18.95 3.19 -5.17
C GLY A 80 19.28 4.48 -5.91
N LEU A 81 20.56 4.70 -6.22
CA LEU A 81 21.01 5.87 -7.00
C LEU A 81 21.34 5.47 -8.44
N GLY A 82 20.84 6.25 -9.41
CA GLY A 82 21.12 6.12 -10.84
C GLY A 82 21.01 4.68 -11.34
N ALA A 83 22.14 4.13 -11.80
CA ALA A 83 22.16 2.79 -12.38
C ALA A 83 21.82 1.65 -11.39
N ALA A 84 21.79 1.91 -10.08
CA ALA A 84 21.38 0.94 -9.06
C ALA A 84 19.85 0.89 -8.83
N ILE A 85 19.07 1.82 -9.40
CA ILE A 85 17.61 1.90 -9.23
C ILE A 85 16.93 0.56 -9.59
N LYS A 86 17.26 -0.03 -10.76
CA LYS A 86 16.71 -1.33 -11.18
C LYS A 86 16.95 -2.43 -10.15
N ARG A 87 18.14 -2.44 -9.54
CA ARG A 87 18.50 -3.44 -8.52
C ARG A 87 17.74 -3.21 -7.22
N ALA A 88 17.55 -1.95 -6.82
CA ALA A 88 16.74 -1.60 -5.66
C ALA A 88 15.28 -2.02 -5.83
N CYS A 89 14.68 -1.78 -7.00
CA CYS A 89 13.33 -2.25 -7.30
C CYS A 89 13.23 -3.77 -7.22
N ASN A 90 14.17 -4.49 -7.85
CA ASN A 90 14.19 -5.95 -7.81
C ASN A 90 14.32 -6.50 -6.38
N LEU A 91 15.18 -5.88 -5.57
CA LEU A 91 15.36 -6.29 -4.18
C LEU A 91 14.08 -6.09 -3.35
N ALA A 92 13.41 -4.94 -3.51
CA ALA A 92 12.15 -4.65 -2.82
C ALA A 92 11.02 -5.61 -3.23
N LEU A 93 10.93 -5.93 -4.53
CA LEU A 93 9.91 -6.84 -5.06
C LEU A 93 10.13 -8.27 -4.54
N GLN A 94 11.36 -8.79 -4.59
CA GLN A 94 11.66 -10.13 -4.08
C GLN A 94 11.44 -10.23 -2.57
N LEU A 95 11.77 -9.18 -1.83
CA LEU A 95 11.50 -9.15 -0.39
C LEU A 95 10.00 -9.21 -0.08
N LYS A 96 9.16 -8.53 -0.88
CA LYS A 96 7.70 -8.61 -0.77
C LYS A 96 7.16 -10.01 -1.11
N GLU A 97 7.73 -10.66 -2.12
CA GLU A 97 7.35 -12.01 -2.56
C GLU A 97 7.69 -13.07 -1.50
N ILE A 98 8.91 -13.05 -0.95
CA ILE A 98 9.37 -14.00 0.08
C ILE A 98 8.54 -13.90 1.36
N HIS A 99 8.12 -12.69 1.71
CA HIS A 99 7.26 -12.45 2.87
C HIS A 99 5.76 -12.63 2.58
N HIS A 100 5.39 -13.38 1.54
CA HIS A 100 4.00 -13.71 1.18
C HIS A 100 3.06 -12.49 1.17
N ASN A 101 3.50 -11.34 0.62
CA ASN A 101 2.75 -10.08 0.60
C ASN A 101 2.39 -9.47 1.97
N SER A 102 2.97 -9.95 3.08
CA SER A 102 2.85 -9.33 4.41
C SER A 102 3.56 -7.97 4.53
N LEU A 103 4.47 -7.69 3.59
CA LEU A 103 5.12 -6.40 3.43
C LEU A 103 4.44 -5.58 2.32
N ASP A 104 4.42 -4.26 2.47
CA ASP A 104 4.09 -3.32 1.40
C ASP A 104 5.20 -2.33 1.10
N LEU A 105 5.06 -1.66 -0.03
CA LEU A 105 6.06 -0.77 -0.61
C LEU A 105 5.46 0.62 -0.82
N ASP A 106 6.15 1.65 -0.32
CA ASP A 106 5.91 3.05 -0.66
C ASP A 106 7.14 3.59 -1.40
N ILE A 107 6.94 4.20 -2.57
CA ILE A 107 8.01 4.55 -3.50
C ILE A 107 8.07 6.06 -3.66
N LYS A 108 9.24 6.64 -3.35
CA LYS A 108 9.53 8.05 -3.55
C LYS A 108 10.72 8.21 -4.48
N THR A 109 10.66 9.18 -5.39
CA THR A 109 11.76 9.54 -6.28
C THR A 109 12.33 10.89 -5.86
N SER A 110 13.64 11.03 -5.96
CA SER A 110 14.34 12.27 -5.68
C SER A 110 15.46 12.51 -6.68
N THR A 111 16.03 13.70 -6.65
CA THR A 111 17.29 14.01 -7.35
C THR A 111 18.34 14.30 -6.29
N GLU A 112 19.35 13.46 -6.22
CA GLU A 112 20.45 13.58 -5.27
C GLU A 112 21.61 14.34 -5.91
N GLU A 113 22.13 15.33 -5.19
CA GLU A 113 23.30 16.09 -5.60
C GLU A 113 24.57 15.43 -5.05
N LEU A 114 25.46 15.04 -5.96
CA LEU A 114 26.75 14.44 -5.69
C LEU A 114 27.85 15.45 -6.01
N ILE A 115 28.89 15.51 -5.19
CA ILE A 115 30.04 16.38 -5.42
C ILE A 115 31.18 15.51 -5.93
N ASP A 116 31.71 15.85 -7.10
CA ASP A 116 32.91 15.25 -7.67
C ASP A 116 34.04 16.30 -7.64
N ASP A 117 35.24 15.90 -7.20
CA ASP A 117 36.41 16.78 -7.10
C ASP A 117 37.29 16.64 -8.34
N PHE A 118 37.81 17.75 -8.83
CA PHE A 118 38.82 17.82 -9.89
C PHE A 118 40.12 18.28 -9.24
N GLU A 119 41.05 17.35 -9.10
CA GLU A 119 42.39 17.60 -8.56
C GLU A 119 43.32 17.94 -9.74
N PRO A 120 44.00 19.11 -9.73
CA PRO A 120 44.93 19.47 -10.79
C PRO A 120 46.15 18.55 -10.78
N LEU A 121 46.70 18.26 -11.95
CA LEU A 121 47.91 17.43 -12.09
C LEU A 121 49.21 18.24 -12.04
N ASN A 122 49.13 19.55 -12.28
CA ASN A 122 50.24 20.50 -12.26
C ASN A 122 49.89 21.69 -11.36
N ASP A 123 50.91 22.38 -10.85
CA ASP A 123 50.77 23.53 -9.95
C ASP A 123 50.20 24.80 -10.63
N ASP A 124 50.00 24.76 -11.96
CA ASP A 124 49.47 25.87 -12.75
C ASP A 124 47.95 26.05 -12.62
N TYR A 125 47.25 25.09 -11.99
CA TYR A 125 45.80 25.02 -11.94
C TYR A 125 45.28 24.83 -10.52
N ASP A 126 44.11 25.41 -10.21
CA ASP A 126 43.46 25.31 -8.90
C ASP A 126 42.50 24.11 -8.79
N TYR A 127 42.16 23.73 -7.57
CA TYR A 127 41.14 22.71 -7.29
C TYR A 127 39.75 23.18 -7.70
N GLU A 128 39.03 22.34 -8.45
CA GLU A 128 37.65 22.60 -8.84
C GLU A 128 36.70 21.55 -8.27
N MET A 129 35.49 21.97 -7.88
CA MET A 129 34.43 21.07 -7.44
C MET A 129 33.26 21.14 -8.42
N LYS A 130 32.72 19.97 -8.78
CA LYS A 130 31.57 19.88 -9.65
C LYS A 130 30.42 19.16 -8.98
N ILE A 131 29.23 19.76 -9.05
CA ILE A 131 27.99 19.11 -8.62
C ILE A 131 27.41 18.31 -9.79
N ARG A 132 27.16 17.03 -9.56
CA ARG A 132 26.45 16.11 -10.46
C ARG A 132 25.14 15.69 -9.83
N ARG A 133 24.06 15.75 -10.61
CA ARG A 133 22.72 15.33 -10.18
C ARG A 133 22.43 13.92 -10.68
N ASN A 134 22.04 13.04 -9.77
CA ASN A 134 21.59 11.69 -10.11
C ASN A 134 20.15 11.50 -9.63
N SER A 135 19.34 10.82 -10.44
CA SER A 135 18.05 10.32 -9.97
C SER A 135 18.28 9.29 -8.86
N ALA A 136 17.41 9.32 -7.85
CA ALA A 136 17.37 8.31 -6.81
C ALA A 136 15.94 7.83 -6.58
N ILE A 137 15.86 6.59 -6.08
CA ILE A 137 14.64 5.96 -5.61
C ILE A 137 14.80 5.61 -4.14
N HIS A 138 13.76 5.88 -3.38
CA HIS A 138 13.62 5.55 -1.98
C HIS A 138 12.39 4.66 -1.85
N ILE A 139 12.62 3.38 -1.55
CA ILE A 139 11.54 2.40 -1.41
C ILE A 139 11.42 2.09 0.08
N ARG A 140 10.37 2.59 0.71
CA ARG A 140 10.01 2.23 2.08
C ARG A 140 9.30 0.89 2.05
N VAL A 141 9.87 -0.10 2.71
CA VAL A 141 9.29 -1.43 2.90
C VAL A 141 8.79 -1.52 4.33
N PHE A 142 7.51 -1.82 4.53
CA PHE A 142 6.91 -1.86 5.87
C PHE A 142 5.95 -3.04 6.01
N ARG A 143 5.75 -3.51 7.25
CA ARG A 143 4.78 -4.58 7.55
C ARG A 143 3.36 -4.03 7.41
N LYS A 144 2.50 -4.72 6.64
CA LYS A 144 1.09 -4.38 6.53
C LYS A 144 0.38 -4.60 7.86
N GLU A 145 -0.53 -3.70 8.20
CA GLU A 145 -1.40 -3.88 9.35
C GLU A 145 -2.29 -5.11 9.17
N ALA A 146 -2.35 -5.93 10.22
CA ALA A 146 -2.99 -7.24 10.17
C ALA A 146 -4.49 -7.15 9.85
N MET A 147 -5.25 -6.18 10.35
CA MET A 147 -6.70 -6.19 10.09
C MET A 147 -7.08 -6.10 8.61
N VAL A 148 -6.38 -5.26 7.83
CA VAL A 148 -6.70 -5.04 6.41
C VAL A 148 -6.29 -6.23 5.53
N HIS A 149 -5.19 -6.92 5.89
CA HIS A 149 -4.74 -8.11 5.16
C HIS A 149 -5.55 -9.37 5.51
N TRP A 150 -5.85 -9.58 6.80
CA TRP A 150 -6.42 -10.84 7.29
C TRP A 150 -7.91 -10.96 6.96
N LEU A 151 -8.66 -9.87 7.11
CA LEU A 151 -10.09 -9.84 6.77
C LEU A 151 -10.31 -9.49 5.29
N GLY A 152 -9.33 -8.84 4.65
CA GLY A 152 -9.50 -8.28 3.30
C GLY A 152 -10.54 -7.15 3.24
N LEU A 153 -10.95 -6.66 4.42
CA LEU A 153 -11.92 -5.59 4.57
C LEU A 153 -11.24 -4.24 4.42
N THR A 154 -11.89 -3.37 3.69
CA THR A 154 -11.45 -2.00 3.49
C THR A 154 -11.95 -1.10 4.60
N ILE A 155 -11.23 0.01 4.80
CA ILE A 155 -11.61 1.06 5.75
C ILE A 155 -13.05 1.52 5.47
N PHE A 156 -13.46 1.56 4.21
CA PHE A 156 -14.83 1.90 3.80
C PHE A 156 -15.86 0.88 4.29
N GLU A 157 -15.63 -0.43 4.18
CA GLU A 157 -16.55 -1.46 4.68
C GLU A 157 -16.70 -1.38 6.21
N ILE A 158 -15.60 -1.14 6.93
CA ILE A 158 -15.64 -0.94 8.39
C ILE A 158 -16.48 0.30 8.72
N TRP A 159 -16.25 1.40 8.01
CA TRP A 159 -16.96 2.66 8.25
C TRP A 159 -18.46 2.58 7.94
N ILE A 160 -18.85 1.95 6.83
CA ILE A 160 -20.26 1.74 6.44
C ILE A 160 -20.98 0.90 7.49
N ASN A 161 -20.37 -0.20 7.95
CA ASN A 161 -20.96 -1.05 8.99
C ASN A 161 -21.05 -0.34 10.34
N LEU A 162 -20.06 0.50 10.69
CA LEU A 162 -20.10 1.31 11.90
C LEU A 162 -21.26 2.30 11.89
N VAL A 163 -21.41 3.08 10.81
CA VAL A 163 -22.52 4.04 10.66
C VAL A 163 -23.86 3.30 10.68
N SER A 164 -23.98 2.19 9.95
CA SER A 164 -25.19 1.38 9.94
C SER A 164 -25.57 0.85 11.32
N LEU A 165 -24.60 0.35 12.09
CA LEU A 165 -24.82 -0.13 13.45
C LEU A 165 -25.26 1.00 14.39
N THR A 166 -24.70 2.20 14.26
CA THR A 166 -25.14 3.36 15.06
C THR A 166 -26.59 3.75 14.77
N ILE A 167 -27.00 3.76 13.49
CA ILE A 167 -28.40 4.04 13.14
C ILE A 167 -29.32 2.93 13.63
N PHE A 168 -28.92 1.66 13.44
CA PHE A 168 -29.67 0.50 13.94
C PHE A 168 -29.86 0.54 15.46
N THR A 169 -28.81 0.85 16.23
CA THR A 169 -28.89 0.92 17.70
C THR A 169 -29.81 2.04 18.17
N ILE A 170 -29.80 3.20 17.50
CA ILE A 170 -30.76 4.29 17.77
C ILE A 170 -32.20 3.84 17.47
N LEU A 171 -32.45 3.23 16.30
CA LEU A 171 -33.79 2.74 15.94
C LEU A 171 -34.27 1.62 16.87
N LEU A 172 -33.37 0.74 17.31
CA LEU A 172 -33.66 -0.33 18.25
C LEU A 172 -34.04 0.23 19.62
N ALA A 173 -33.28 1.21 20.13
CA ALA A 173 -33.59 1.87 21.41
C ALA A 173 -34.97 2.55 21.34
N LEU A 174 -35.25 3.29 20.26
CA LEU A 174 -36.55 3.92 20.04
C LEU A 174 -37.70 2.91 19.93
N LYS A 175 -37.45 1.72 19.36
CA LYS A 175 -38.45 0.65 19.27
C LYS A 175 -38.72 -0.01 20.63
N LEU A 176 -37.76 -0.01 21.55
CA LEU A 176 -37.87 -0.64 22.87
C LEU A 176 -38.48 0.27 23.93
N ASP A 177 -38.37 1.60 23.78
CA ASP A 177 -38.83 2.56 24.79
C ASP A 177 -40.35 2.86 24.75
N ASP A 178 -41.13 2.17 23.92
CA ASP A 178 -42.61 2.27 23.75
C ASP A 178 -43.19 3.70 23.58
N ASN A 179 -42.38 4.75 23.55
CA ASN A 179 -42.79 6.16 23.76
C ASN A 179 -42.75 7.06 22.51
N TYR A 180 -42.44 6.55 21.33
CA TYR A 180 -42.42 7.36 20.10
C TYR A 180 -42.89 6.57 18.88
N PHE A 181 -43.88 7.10 18.14
CA PHE A 181 -44.28 6.95 16.71
C PHE A 181 -44.06 5.64 15.91
N LEU A 182 -43.42 4.61 16.45
CA LEU A 182 -42.96 3.38 15.82
C LEU A 182 -43.73 2.15 16.33
N GLU A 183 -44.87 2.31 17.01
CA GLU A 183 -45.76 1.19 17.37
C GLU A 183 -46.11 0.36 16.12
N GLN A 184 -46.38 1.03 15.00
CA GLN A 184 -46.67 0.37 13.71
C GLN A 184 -45.44 0.09 12.85
N ALA A 185 -44.26 0.61 13.19
CA ALA A 185 -43.06 0.33 12.42
C ALA A 185 -42.63 -1.11 12.67
N GLY A 186 -42.78 -1.95 11.64
CA GLY A 186 -42.34 -3.33 11.70
C GLY A 186 -40.83 -3.45 11.89
N TRP A 187 -40.38 -4.60 12.39
CA TRP A 187 -38.97 -4.93 12.58
C TRP A 187 -38.13 -4.70 11.32
N TRP A 188 -38.74 -4.80 10.13
CA TRP A 188 -38.12 -4.47 8.85
C TRP A 188 -37.55 -3.05 8.77
N VAL A 189 -38.21 -2.06 9.37
CA VAL A 189 -37.74 -0.67 9.39
C VAL A 189 -36.53 -0.53 10.29
N VAL A 190 -36.56 -1.16 11.48
CA VAL A 190 -35.44 -1.15 12.43
C VAL A 190 -34.20 -1.78 11.82
N PHE A 191 -34.36 -2.91 11.11
CA PHE A 191 -33.27 -3.60 10.43
C PHE A 191 -32.84 -2.98 9.09
N SER A 192 -33.61 -2.04 8.53
CA SER A 192 -33.33 -1.46 7.21
C SER A 192 -31.92 -0.86 7.05
N PRO A 193 -31.33 -0.15 8.03
CA PRO A 193 -29.97 0.39 7.88
C PRO A 193 -28.93 -0.72 7.71
N LEU A 194 -29.13 -1.87 8.37
CA LEU A 194 -28.23 -3.03 8.29
C LEU A 194 -28.26 -3.67 6.90
N PHE A 195 -29.42 -3.71 6.25
CA PHE A 195 -29.58 -4.25 4.90
C PHE A 195 -29.05 -3.30 3.82
N ILE A 196 -29.25 -1.98 4.00
CA ILE A 196 -28.69 -0.97 3.11
C ILE A 196 -27.15 -1.05 3.12
N ALA A 197 -26.54 -1.24 4.28
CA ALA A 197 -25.11 -1.45 4.42
C ALA A 197 -24.61 -2.70 3.68
N ASP A 198 -25.34 -3.82 3.73
CA ASP A 198 -25.00 -5.02 2.96
C ASP A 198 -25.03 -4.78 1.45
N GLY A 199 -25.98 -3.95 0.97
CA GLY A 199 -26.03 -3.50 -0.42
C GLY A 199 -24.78 -2.73 -0.83
N PHE A 200 -24.35 -1.77 0.00
CA PHE A 200 -23.11 -1.02 -0.25
C PHE A 200 -21.86 -1.91 -0.18
N ASN A 201 -21.77 -2.83 0.78
CA ASN A 201 -20.67 -3.78 0.89
C ASN A 201 -20.59 -4.69 -0.35
N THR A 202 -21.73 -5.14 -0.86
CA THR A 202 -21.82 -5.96 -2.09
C THR A 202 -21.35 -5.17 -3.32
N TYR A 203 -21.79 -3.92 -3.46
CA TYR A 203 -21.35 -3.03 -4.54
C TYR A 203 -19.83 -2.81 -4.51
N PHE A 204 -19.28 -2.59 -3.32
CA PHE A 204 -17.85 -2.39 -3.14
C PHE A 204 -17.03 -3.65 -3.44
N CYS A 205 -17.53 -4.83 -3.05
CA CYS A 205 -16.94 -6.11 -3.44
C CYS A 205 -16.88 -6.27 -4.97
N ALA A 206 -17.92 -5.86 -5.70
CA ALA A 206 -17.92 -5.88 -7.15
C ALA A 206 -16.86 -4.93 -7.74
N ILE A 207 -16.69 -3.73 -7.18
CA ILE A 207 -15.63 -2.78 -7.61
C ILE A 207 -14.24 -3.40 -7.45
N ILE A 208 -13.94 -3.99 -6.29
CA ILE A 208 -12.64 -4.63 -6.06
C ILE A 208 -12.41 -5.76 -7.05
N PHE A 209 -13.44 -6.58 -7.28
CA PHE A 209 -13.37 -7.68 -8.23
C PHE A 209 -13.02 -7.20 -9.64
N ILE A 210 -13.71 -6.15 -10.12
CA ILE A 210 -13.45 -5.55 -11.44
C ILE A 210 -12.02 -5.00 -11.51
N ARG A 211 -11.56 -4.28 -10.47
CA ARG A 211 -10.19 -3.74 -10.44
C ARG A 211 -9.14 -4.84 -10.51
N MET A 212 -9.30 -5.91 -9.72
CA MET A 212 -8.37 -7.04 -9.73
C MET A 212 -8.39 -7.81 -11.05
N HIS A 213 -9.54 -7.87 -11.72
CA HIS A 213 -9.66 -8.42 -13.07
C HIS A 213 -8.85 -7.60 -14.08
N MET A 214 -8.92 -6.27 -14.03
CA MET A 214 -8.14 -5.37 -14.90
C MET A 214 -6.62 -5.46 -14.67
N GLU A 215 -6.20 -5.77 -13.44
CA GLU A 215 -4.79 -5.98 -13.08
C GLU A 215 -4.25 -7.37 -13.50
N GLY A 216 -5.08 -8.22 -14.12
CA GLY A 216 -4.67 -9.53 -14.66
C GLY A 216 -4.55 -10.67 -13.64
N MET A 217 -4.92 -10.42 -12.37
CA MET A 217 -4.83 -11.40 -11.27
C MET A 217 -6.14 -12.17 -11.06
N ILE A 218 -6.67 -12.80 -12.11
CA ILE A 218 -8.05 -13.34 -12.14
C ILE A 218 -8.28 -14.45 -11.09
N GLN A 219 -7.33 -15.38 -10.91
CA GLN A 219 -7.51 -16.51 -9.97
C GLN A 219 -7.66 -16.04 -8.52
N VAL A 220 -6.82 -15.12 -8.08
CA VAL A 220 -6.88 -14.54 -6.73
C VAL A 220 -8.12 -13.67 -6.56
N ALA A 221 -8.52 -12.95 -7.62
CA ALA A 221 -9.73 -12.13 -7.63
C ALA A 221 -10.99 -12.97 -7.41
N ILE A 222 -11.13 -14.10 -8.12
CA ILE A 222 -12.29 -14.99 -8.00
C ILE A 222 -12.36 -15.60 -6.61
N LEU A 223 -11.24 -16.14 -6.10
CA LEU A 223 -11.21 -16.74 -4.76
C LEU A 223 -11.59 -15.71 -3.67
N ARG A 224 -11.07 -14.49 -3.78
CA ARG A 224 -11.41 -13.39 -2.87
C ARG A 224 -12.88 -12.99 -2.97
N ALA A 225 -13.40 -12.84 -4.19
CA ALA A 225 -14.79 -12.43 -4.41
C ALA A 225 -15.78 -13.49 -3.92
N LEU A 226 -15.51 -14.77 -4.18
CA LEU A 226 -16.30 -15.88 -3.68
C LEU A 226 -16.33 -15.91 -2.16
N TRP A 227 -15.16 -15.72 -1.51
CA TRP A 227 -15.06 -15.66 -0.05
C TRP A 227 -15.86 -14.49 0.53
N SER A 228 -15.78 -13.32 -0.10
CA SER A 228 -16.52 -12.14 0.36
C SER A 228 -18.03 -12.34 0.18
N LEU A 229 -18.44 -12.86 -0.98
CA LEU A 229 -19.85 -13.08 -1.31
C LEU A 229 -20.52 -14.12 -0.40
N ILE A 230 -19.84 -15.24 -0.12
CA ILE A 230 -20.38 -16.25 0.80
C ILE A 230 -20.52 -15.69 2.22
N SER A 231 -19.56 -14.88 2.67
CA SER A 231 -19.61 -14.24 3.99
C SER A 231 -20.75 -13.22 4.09
N LEU A 232 -20.90 -12.36 3.08
CA LEU A 232 -21.99 -11.38 3.00
C LEU A 232 -23.36 -12.06 2.94
N LEU A 233 -23.49 -13.14 2.17
CA LEU A 233 -24.72 -13.91 2.07
C LEU A 233 -25.11 -14.53 3.42
N LEU A 234 -24.17 -15.15 4.14
CA LEU A 234 -24.43 -15.72 5.47
C LEU A 234 -24.90 -14.66 6.47
N ILE A 235 -24.25 -13.49 6.49
CA ILE A 235 -24.64 -12.36 7.34
C ILE A 235 -26.04 -11.85 6.96
N PHE A 236 -26.33 -11.72 5.67
CA PHE A 236 -27.64 -11.29 5.18
C PHE A 236 -28.74 -12.28 5.59
N VAL A 237 -28.50 -13.59 5.41
CA VAL A 237 -29.43 -14.65 5.82
C VAL A 237 -29.68 -14.61 7.32
N PHE A 238 -28.64 -14.44 8.14
CA PHE A 238 -28.78 -14.26 9.58
C PHE A 238 -29.69 -13.06 9.93
N LYS A 239 -29.42 -11.88 9.37
CA LYS A 239 -30.23 -10.66 9.59
C LYS A 239 -31.69 -10.86 9.17
N TYR A 240 -31.90 -11.51 8.02
CA TYR A 240 -33.23 -11.82 7.50
C TYR A 240 -34.00 -12.77 8.43
N LEU A 241 -33.38 -13.88 8.86
CA LEU A 241 -33.99 -14.83 9.78
C LEU A 241 -34.30 -14.19 11.13
N LEU A 242 -33.41 -13.36 11.65
CA LEU A 242 -33.61 -12.63 12.89
C LEU A 242 -34.79 -11.65 12.78
N CYS A 243 -34.87 -10.87 11.70
CA CYS A 243 -35.98 -9.96 11.45
C CYS A 243 -37.32 -10.72 11.33
N LYS A 244 -37.34 -11.85 10.60
CA LYS A 244 -38.54 -12.70 10.46
C LYS A 244 -38.99 -13.28 11.79
N LYS A 245 -38.05 -13.71 12.64
CA LYS A 245 -38.33 -14.24 13.98
C LYS A 245 -38.91 -13.17 14.90
N LEU A 246 -38.31 -11.98 14.94
CA LEU A 246 -38.78 -10.86 15.74
C LEU A 246 -40.16 -10.35 15.28
N SER A 247 -40.45 -10.42 13.97
CA SER A 247 -41.77 -10.11 13.42
C SER A 247 -42.85 -11.14 13.74
N GLY A 248 -42.54 -12.23 14.46
CA GLY A 248 -43.50 -13.28 14.80
C GLY A 248 -43.93 -14.14 13.60
N GLN A 249 -43.25 -14.03 12.46
CA GLN A 249 -43.62 -14.70 11.21
C GLN A 249 -42.97 -16.09 11.05
N SER A 250 -42.25 -16.58 12.07
CA SER A 250 -41.60 -17.90 12.03
C SER A 250 -41.60 -18.62 13.38
N ALA A 251 -41.90 -19.92 13.33
CA ALA A 251 -41.78 -20.85 14.45
C ALA A 251 -40.33 -21.32 14.69
N LEU A 252 -39.37 -20.87 13.87
CA LEU A 252 -37.96 -21.29 13.91
C LEU A 252 -37.34 -21.05 15.29
N GLU A 253 -36.52 -21.98 15.76
CA GLU A 253 -35.81 -21.82 17.02
C GLU A 253 -34.65 -20.82 16.90
N TYR A 254 -34.23 -20.21 18.01
CA TYR A 254 -33.06 -19.33 18.02
C TYR A 254 -31.78 -20.05 17.57
N SER A 255 -31.70 -21.36 17.77
CA SER A 255 -30.63 -22.23 17.28
C SER A 255 -30.51 -22.16 15.74
N GLU A 256 -31.62 -22.25 15.04
CA GLU A 256 -31.68 -22.20 13.57
C GLU A 256 -31.38 -20.79 13.04
N VAL A 257 -31.87 -19.76 13.74
CA VAL A 257 -31.60 -18.35 13.39
C VAL A 257 -30.10 -18.03 13.49
N LEU A 258 -29.39 -18.54 14.50
CA LEU A 258 -27.94 -18.32 14.66
C LEU A 258 -27.07 -19.22 13.77
N SER A 259 -27.62 -20.24 13.12
CA SER A 259 -26.85 -21.19 12.30
C SER A 259 -25.91 -20.55 11.27
N PRO A 260 -26.29 -19.48 10.53
CA PRO A 260 -25.38 -18.87 9.55
C PRO A 260 -24.16 -18.21 10.20
N VAL A 261 -24.28 -17.71 11.43
CA VAL A 261 -23.18 -17.10 12.18
C VAL A 261 -22.17 -18.17 12.62
N PHE A 262 -22.65 -19.33 13.07
CA PHE A 262 -21.76 -20.44 13.42
C PHE A 262 -20.98 -20.96 12.21
N ILE A 263 -21.64 -21.10 11.05
CA ILE A 263 -20.98 -21.46 9.79
C ILE A 263 -19.92 -20.42 9.43
N LEU A 264 -20.25 -19.13 9.54
CA LEU A 264 -19.31 -18.05 9.27
C LEU A 264 -18.08 -18.07 10.19
N LEU A 265 -18.29 -18.31 11.49
CA LEU A 265 -17.19 -18.41 12.47
C LEU A 265 -16.27 -19.60 12.15
N GLN A 266 -16.82 -20.74 11.78
CA GLN A 266 -16.04 -21.92 11.36
C GLN A 266 -15.23 -21.63 10.09
N LEU A 267 -15.84 -20.98 9.09
CA LEU A 267 -15.15 -20.57 7.87
C LEU A 267 -13.96 -19.63 8.19
N ILE A 268 -14.16 -18.63 9.05
CA ILE A 268 -13.09 -17.72 9.46
C ILE A 268 -11.97 -18.48 10.21
N ALA A 269 -12.32 -19.41 11.10
CA ALA A 269 -11.35 -20.21 11.84
C ALA A 269 -10.48 -21.09 10.92
N VAL A 270 -11.08 -21.77 9.93
CA VAL A 270 -10.33 -22.58 8.94
C VAL A 270 -9.33 -21.71 8.17
N ARG A 271 -9.76 -20.51 7.75
CA ARG A 271 -8.89 -19.58 7.03
C ARG A 271 -7.74 -19.05 7.90
N ALA A 272 -7.99 -18.80 9.18
CA ALA A 272 -6.95 -18.38 10.12
C ALA A 272 -5.86 -19.45 10.29
N CYS A 273 -6.21 -20.74 10.24
CA CYS A 273 -5.26 -21.85 10.35
C CYS A 273 -4.44 -22.09 9.07
N GLN A 274 -4.92 -21.69 7.89
CA GLN A 274 -4.21 -21.87 6.62
C GLN A 274 -3.14 -20.81 6.33
N LEU A 275 -3.06 -19.76 7.15
CA LEU A 275 -2.20 -18.59 6.92
C LEU A 275 -0.90 -18.59 7.74
N HIS A 276 -0.55 -19.73 8.35
CA HIS A 276 0.61 -19.94 9.20
C HIS A 276 1.63 -20.87 8.52
#